data_AF-U2PC86-F1
#
_entry.id   AF-U2PC86-F1
#
_cell.length_a   1.000
_cell.length_b   1.000
_cell.length_c   1.000
_cell.angle_alpha   90.00
_cell.angle_beta   90.00
_cell.angle_gamma   90.00
#
_symmetry.space_group_name_H-M   'P 1'
#
loop_
_entity.id
_entity.type
_entity.pdbx_description
1 polymer ?
#
loop_
_entity_poly.entity_id
_entity_poly.type
_entity_poly.pdbx_seq_one_letter_code
_entity_poly.pdbx_strand_id
1 'polypeptide(L)'
;MFIFAVILKQFNGADTFWKGVRDSYLIWLIIDWYDALVLDCIWFCHSKKVRIPGTEDMEEYKDYCFHIKQSCIGMLLGLPACLAVGVITAIL
;
A
#
# COMPACT_ATOMS: atom_id res chain seq x y z
N MET A 1 11.77 -2.89 -4.49
CA MET A 1 11.27 -3.44 -5.77
C MET A 1 11.90 -4.78 -6.14
N PHE A 2 13.21 -4.87 -6.40
CA PHE A 2 13.88 -6.12 -6.82
C PHE A 2 13.69 -7.29 -5.84
N ILE A 3 13.92 -7.09 -4.54
CA ILE A 3 13.72 -8.13 -3.51
C ILE A 3 12.28 -8.64 -3.53
N PHE A 4 11.32 -7.73 -3.66
CA PHE A 4 9.89 -8.05 -3.69
C PHE A 4 9.53 -8.88 -4.94
N ALA A 5 10.05 -8.52 -6.11
CA ALA A 5 9.86 -9.27 -7.34
C ALA A 5 10.47 -10.68 -7.26
N VAL A 6 11.66 -10.83 -6.66
CA VAL A 6 12.29 -12.15 -6.41
C VAL A 6 11.42 -12.99 -5.49
N ILE A 7 10.90 -12.41 -4.40
CA ILE A 7 10.01 -13.13 -3.47
C ILE A 7 8.74 -13.60 -4.20
N LEU A 8 8.08 -12.71 -4.95
CA LEU A 8 6.87 -13.05 -5.71
C LEU A 8 7.14 -14.16 -6.74
N LYS A 9 8.26 -14.09 -7.47
CA LYS A 9 8.62 -15.11 -8.44
C LYS A 9 8.91 -16.46 -7.76
N GLN A 10 9.79 -16.47 -6.76
CA GLN A 10 10.31 -17.70 -6.16
C GLN A 10 9.29 -18.41 -5.26
N PHE A 11 8.52 -17.65 -4.49
CA PHE A 11 7.59 -18.21 -3.50
C PHE A 11 6.13 -18.23 -3.98
N ASN A 12 5.73 -17.28 -4.84
CA ASN A 12 4.36 -17.18 -5.34
C ASN A 12 4.18 -17.71 -6.77
N GLY A 13 5.27 -18.11 -7.44
CA GLY A 13 5.22 -18.57 -8.84
C GLY A 13 4.78 -17.47 -9.81
N ALA A 14 5.02 -16.21 -9.47
CA ALA A 14 4.76 -15.07 -10.34
C ALA A 14 5.83 -14.99 -11.44
N ASP A 15 5.72 -15.86 -12.44
CA ASP A 15 6.65 -16.03 -13.55
C ASP A 15 6.18 -15.35 -14.85
N THR A 16 5.05 -14.65 -14.82
CA THR A 16 4.54 -13.87 -15.95
C THR A 16 4.27 -12.43 -15.53
N PHE A 17 4.29 -11.53 -16.50
CA PHE A 17 3.99 -10.12 -16.30
C PHE A 17 2.69 -9.92 -15.50
N TRP A 18 1.59 -10.54 -15.96
CA TRP A 18 0.29 -10.36 -15.33
C TRP A 18 0.19 -10.97 -13.94
N LYS A 19 0.88 -12.09 -13.66
CA LYS A 19 0.96 -12.63 -12.29
C LYS A 19 1.70 -11.68 -11.36
N GLY A 20 2.85 -11.14 -11.80
CA GLY A 20 3.60 -10.15 -11.02
C GLY A 20 2.82 -8.87 -10.75
N VAL A 21 2.12 -8.33 -11.76
CA VAL A 21 1.23 -7.17 -11.59
C VAL A 21 0.11 -7.50 -10.60
N ARG A 22 -0.62 -8.60 -10.80
CA ARG A 22 -1.75 -9.00 -9.94
C ARG A 22 -1.31 -9.18 -8.48
N ASP A 23 -0.25 -9.94 -8.24
CA ASP A 23 0.15 -10.31 -6.89
C ASP A 23 0.72 -9.10 -6.13
N SER A 24 1.54 -8.28 -6.79
CA SER A 24 2.03 -7.04 -6.19
C SER A 24 0.90 -6.04 -5.93
N TYR A 25 -0.06 -5.92 -6.85
CA TYR A 25 -1.20 -5.02 -6.67
C TYR A 25 -2.14 -5.48 -5.57
N LEU A 26 -2.39 -6.78 -5.42
CA LEU A 26 -3.18 -7.31 -4.31
C LEU A 26 -2.54 -6.98 -2.96
N ILE A 27 -1.21 -7.15 -2.85
CA ILE A 27 -0.49 -6.79 -1.62
C ILE A 27 -0.55 -5.27 -1.38
N TRP A 28 -0.40 -4.47 -2.44
CA TRP A 28 -0.54 -3.01 -2.36
C TRP A 28 -1.90 -2.61 -1.80
N LEU A 29 -2.99 -3.17 -2.36
CA LEU A 29 -4.35 -2.89 -1.88
C LEU A 29 -4.54 -3.28 -0.42
N ILE A 30 -4.00 -4.43 0.00
CA ILE A 30 -4.09 -4.87 1.41
C ILE A 30 -3.39 -3.86 2.33
N ILE A 31 -2.19 -3.42 1.99
CA ILE A 31 -1.42 -2.47 2.80
C ILE A 31 -2.09 -1.09 2.83
N ASP A 32 -2.48 -0.58 1.67
CA ASP A 32 -3.11 0.74 1.50
C ASP A 32 -4.41 0.84 2.32
N TRP A 33 -5.27 -0.18 2.23
CA TRP A 33 -6.50 -0.23 3.02
C TRP A 33 -6.27 -0.52 4.51
N TYR A 34 -5.23 -1.28 4.86
CA TYR A 34 -4.87 -1.49 6.26
C TYR A 34 -4.41 -0.18 6.91
N ASP A 35 -3.60 0.61 6.21
CA ASP A 35 -3.17 1.94 6.66
C ASP A 35 -4.39 2.84 6.90
N ALA A 36 -5.23 3.03 5.88
CA ALA A 36 -6.38 3.92 6.00
C ALA A 36 -7.40 3.49 7.06
N LEU A 37 -7.74 2.19 7.14
CA LEU A 37 -8.78 1.72 8.06
C LEU A 37 -8.25 1.48 9.47
N VAL A 38 -7.11 0.81 9.60
CA VAL A 38 -6.62 0.36 10.90
C VAL A 38 -5.71 1.41 11.52
N LEU A 39 -4.74 1.94 10.77
CA LEU A 39 -3.79 2.91 11.30
C LEU A 39 -4.44 4.28 11.42
N ASP A 40 -4.97 4.85 10.34
CA ASP A 40 -5.53 6.20 10.37
C ASP A 40 -6.85 6.26 11.15
N CYS A 41 -7.85 5.48 10.75
CA CYS A 41 -9.20 5.59 11.32
C CYS A 41 -9.31 4.99 12.74
N ILE A 42 -8.66 3.87 13.03
CA ILE A 42 -8.81 3.19 14.34
C ILE A 42 -7.70 3.60 15.31
N TRP A 43 -6.45 3.71 14.88
CA TRP A 43 -5.36 3.94 15.81
C TRP A 43 -5.03 5.43 16.00
N PHE A 44 -4.59 6.12 14.96
CA PHE A 44 -4.10 7.49 15.02
C PHE A 44 -5.22 8.48 15.39
N CYS A 45 -6.45 8.24 14.93
CA CYS A 45 -7.62 9.00 15.33
C CYS A 45 -7.80 9.04 16.88
N HIS A 46 -7.47 7.95 17.59
CA HIS A 46 -7.78 7.78 19.00
C HIS A 46 -6.60 7.98 19.96
N SER A 47 -5.36 8.06 19.48
CA SER A 47 -4.19 8.20 20.35
C SER A 47 -3.16 9.19 19.79
N LYS A 48 -3.00 10.34 20.47
CA LYS A 48 -1.98 11.34 20.11
C LYS A 48 -0.55 10.83 20.27
N LYS A 49 -0.31 9.86 21.16
CA LYS A 49 1.03 9.31 21.44
C LYS A 49 1.65 8.57 20.27
N VAL A 50 0.83 8.11 19.32
CA VAL A 50 1.29 7.38 18.13
C VAL A 50 1.21 8.23 16.86
N ARG A 51 0.75 9.48 16.97
CA ARG A 51 0.78 10.43 15.86
C ARG A 51 2.21 10.89 15.63
N ILE A 52 2.46 11.43 14.45
CA ILE A 52 3.78 11.91 14.08
C ILE A 52 4.11 13.14 14.96
N PRO A 53 5.32 13.22 15.54
CA PRO A 53 5.71 14.37 16.32
C PRO A 53 5.62 15.68 15.53
N GLY A 54 4.93 16.67 16.08
CA GLY A 54 4.68 17.96 15.44
C GLY A 54 3.39 18.04 14.62
N THR A 55 2.62 16.95 14.50
CA THR A 55 1.31 16.93 13.82
C THR A 55 0.17 16.49 14.73
N GLU A 56 0.40 16.28 16.03
CA GLU A 56 -0.53 15.61 16.94
C GLU A 56 -1.89 16.31 17.08
N ASP A 57 -1.96 17.60 16.76
CA ASP A 57 -3.16 18.44 16.83
C ASP A 57 -3.86 18.66 15.48
N MET A 58 -3.36 18.06 14.39
CA MET A 58 -4.03 18.09 13.08
C MET A 58 -5.43 17.48 13.15
N GLU A 59 -6.40 18.16 12.55
CA GLU A 59 -7.81 17.73 12.51
C GLU A 59 -8.00 16.54 11.57
N GLU A 60 -7.13 16.44 10.55
CA GLU A 60 -7.13 15.40 9.52
C GLU A 60 -7.04 14.00 10.11
N TYR A 61 -6.38 13.82 11.26
CA TYR A 61 -6.37 12.52 11.96
C TYR A 61 -7.76 11.99 12.33
N LYS A 62 -8.78 12.86 12.43
CA LYS A 62 -10.17 12.49 12.72
C LYS A 62 -11.08 12.59 11.50
N ASP A 63 -10.57 13.05 10.36
CA ASP A 63 -11.33 13.12 9.12
C ASP A 63 -11.24 11.79 8.36
N TYR A 64 -12.20 10.90 8.65
CA TYR A 64 -12.28 9.60 7.97
C TYR A 64 -12.50 9.73 6.45
N CYS A 65 -13.21 10.78 6.00
CA CYS A 65 -13.46 10.97 4.57
C CYS A 65 -12.17 11.33 3.84
N PHE A 66 -11.30 12.11 4.48
CA PHE A 66 -9.96 12.40 3.99
C PHE A 66 -9.15 11.12 3.79
N HIS A 67 -9.05 10.25 4.82
CA HIS A 67 -8.26 9.00 4.74
C HIS A 67 -8.76 8.06 3.64
N ILE A 68 -10.07 7.88 3.52
CA ILE A 68 -10.67 7.03 2.48
C ILE A 68 -10.39 7.59 1.08
N LYS A 69 -10.46 8.91 0.88
CA LYS A 69 -10.10 9.54 -0.39
C LYS A 69 -8.61 9.36 -0.71
N GLN A 70 -7.74 9.49 0.29
CA GLN A 70 -6.30 9.30 0.09
C GLN A 70 -5.97 7.85 -0.26
N SER A 71 -6.59 6.85 0.37
CA SER A 71 -6.45 5.44 -0.02
C SER A 71 -6.92 5.19 -1.45
N CYS A 72 -8.07 5.72 -1.87
CA CYS A 72 -8.50 5.62 -3.27
C CYS A 72 -7.48 6.21 -4.27
N ILE A 73 -6.81 7.31 -3.90
CA ILE A 73 -5.71 7.88 -4.71
C ILE A 73 -4.47 6.96 -4.64
N GLY A 74 -4.14 6.45 -3.46
CA GLY A 74 -3.05 5.50 -3.21
C GLY A 74 -3.15 4.23 -4.05
N MET A 75 -4.36 3.69 -4.23
CA MET A 75 -4.63 2.58 -5.15
C MET A 75 -4.12 2.88 -6.57
N LEU A 76 -4.38 4.08 -7.09
CA LEU A 76 -3.93 4.48 -8.44
C LEU A 76 -2.42 4.73 -8.49
N LEU A 77 -1.86 5.35 -7.45
CA LEU A 77 -0.42 5.62 -7.35
C LEU A 77 0.41 4.33 -7.23
N GLY A 78 -0.17 3.23 -6.74
CA GLY A 78 0.48 1.92 -6.69
C GLY A 78 0.66 1.25 -8.07
N LEU A 79 -0.16 1.62 -9.06
CA LEU A 79 -0.17 0.93 -10.37
C LEU A 79 1.18 1.01 -11.10
N PRO A 80 1.87 2.15 -11.24
CA PRO A 80 3.17 2.21 -11.89
C PRO A 80 4.22 1.28 -11.24
N ALA A 81 4.23 1.20 -9.91
CA ALA A 81 5.13 0.30 -9.18
C ALA A 81 4.78 -1.16 -9.44
N CYS A 82 3.49 -1.53 -9.43
CA CYS A 82 3.04 -2.90 -9.70
C CYS A 82 3.33 -3.33 -11.15
N LEU A 83 3.17 -2.41 -12.11
CA LEU A 83 3.56 -2.62 -13.51
C LEU A 83 5.06 -2.90 -13.63
N ALA A 84 5.90 -2.10 -12.95
CA ALA A 84 7.34 -2.32 -12.93
C ALA A 84 7.71 -3.66 -12.25
N VAL A 85 7.03 -4.07 -11.19
CA VAL A 85 7.19 -5.42 -10.60
C VAL A 85 6.85 -6.49 -11.62
N GLY A 86 5.73 -6.36 -12.34
CA GLY A 86 5.33 -7.26 -13.41
C GLY A 86 6.42 -7.45 -14.48
N VAL A 87 7.02 -6.35 -14.93
CA VAL A 87 8.15 -6.40 -15.89
C VAL A 87 9.31 -7.19 -15.29
N ILE A 88 9.72 -6.85 -14.06
CA ILE A 88 10.86 -7.49 -13.39
C ILE A 88 10.61 -8.99 -13.21
N THR A 89 9.42 -9.40 -12.75
CA THR A 89 9.08 -10.81 -12.55
C THR A 89 9.07 -11.62 -13.86
N ALA A 90 8.78 -10.98 -15.00
CA ALA A 90 8.74 -11.63 -16.30
C ALA A 90 10.13 -11.82 -16.94
N ILE A 91 11.13 -11.03 -16.53
CA ILE A 91 12.48 -11.04 -17.10
C ILE A 91 13.53 -11.67 -16.18
N LEU A 92 13.31 -11.64 -14.85
CA LEU A 92 14.00 -12.52 -13.90
C LEU A 92 13.64 -13.96 -14.23
#